data_AF-A0A351XC67-F1
#
_entry.id   AF-A0A351XC67-F1
#
_cell.length_a   1.000
_cell.length_b   1.000
_cell.length_c   1.000
_cell.angle_alpha   90.00
_cell.angle_beta   90.00
_cell.angle_gamma   90.00
#
_symmetry.space_group_name_H-M   'P 1'
#
loop_
_entity.id
_entity.type
_entity.pdbx_description
1 polymer ?
#
loop_
_entity_poly.entity_id
_entity_poly.type
_entity_poly.pdbx_seq_one_letter_code
_entity_poly.pdbx_strand_id
1 'polypeptide(L)' 'MAVDTGAEGHDVFPLRSFLDFDVRDGPDGAAIAFLDVDDRHLNPNGIVHGGVVFTLADTAMG' A
#
# COMPACT_ATOMS: atom_id res chain seq x y z
N MET A 1 -20.28 -10.11 29.92
CA MET A 1 -19.16 -9.14 29.87
C MET A 1 -18.72 -9.13 28.42
N ALA A 2 -19.17 -8.12 27.65
CA ALA A 2 -18.81 -8.02 26.24
C ALA A 2 -17.31 -7.71 26.18
N VAL A 3 -16.58 -8.52 25.44
CA VAL A 3 -15.19 -8.20 25.11
C VAL A 3 -15.24 -7.02 24.15
N ASP A 4 -14.69 -5.90 24.61
CA ASP A 4 -14.40 -4.75 23.78
C ASP A 4 -13.37 -5.21 22.75
N THR A 5 -13.83 -5.49 21.53
CA THR A 5 -12.95 -5.67 20.37
C THR A 5 -12.49 -4.27 19.97
N GLY A 6 -11.58 -3.70 20.76
CA GLY A 6 -10.87 -2.50 20.38
C GLY A 6 -10.39 -2.67 18.94
N ALA A 7 -10.76 -1.72 18.08
CA ALA A 7 -10.35 -1.69 16.69
C ALA A 7 -8.85 -1.39 16.62
N GLU A 8 -8.03 -2.40 16.93
CA GLU A 8 -6.59 -2.40 16.67
C GLU A 8 -6.47 -2.69 15.16
N GLY A 9 -6.00 -1.71 14.41
CA GLY A 9 -6.07 -1.75 12.96
C GLY A 9 -5.21 -2.85 12.35
N HIS A 10 -5.47 -3.17 11.09
CA HIS A 10 -4.62 -4.03 10.25
C HIS A 10 -3.28 -3.32 9.96
N ASP A 11 -2.55 -2.86 10.97
CA ASP A 11 -2.04 -1.48 10.92
C ASP A 11 -0.93 -1.22 9.89
N VAL A 12 -0.10 -2.20 9.49
CA VAL A 12 0.61 -2.11 8.19
C VAL A 12 1.01 -3.51 7.71
N PHE A 13 0.51 -3.94 6.54
CA PHE A 13 0.98 -5.17 5.89
C PHE A 13 2.47 -5.03 5.49
N PRO A 14 3.36 -6.01 5.74
CA PRO A 14 4.80 -5.86 5.52
C PRO A 14 5.22 -5.36 4.13
N LEU A 15 4.47 -5.73 3.08
CA LEU A 15 4.78 -5.28 1.71
C LEU A 15 4.49 -3.79 1.52
N ARG A 16 3.43 -3.26 2.15
CA ARG A 16 3.11 -1.82 2.16
C ARG A 16 4.25 -1.04 2.80
N SER A 17 4.78 -1.51 3.93
CA SER A 17 5.91 -0.87 4.60
C SER A 17 7.21 -0.99 3.79
N PHE A 18 7.45 -2.14 3.16
CA PHE A 18 8.69 -2.40 2.43
C PHE A 18 8.82 -1.52 1.18
N LEU A 19 7.71 -1.33 0.46
CA LEU A 19 7.63 -0.48 -0.73
C LEU A 19 7.21 0.95 -0.43
N ASP A 20 6.99 1.31 0.84
CA ASP A 20 6.66 2.67 1.28
C ASP A 20 5.39 3.25 0.63
N PHE A 21 4.32 2.43 0.58
CA PHE A 21 3.04 2.88 0.03
C PHE A 21 2.21 3.63 1.07
N ASP A 22 1.69 4.79 0.66
CA ASP A 22 0.66 5.52 1.38
C ASP A 22 -0.71 5.20 0.78
N VAL A 23 -1.46 4.33 1.45
CA VAL A 23 -2.85 3.99 1.10
C VAL A 23 -3.79 4.73 2.05
N ARG A 24 -4.75 5.45 1.46
CA ARG A 24 -5.76 6.27 2.14
C ARG A 24 -7.15 5.83 1.72
N ASP A 25 -8.12 6.01 2.62
CA ASP A 25 -9.53 5.75 2.33
C ASP A 25 -10.03 6.65 1.20
N GLY A 26 -10.81 6.06 0.29
CA GLY A 26 -11.54 6.77 -0.75
C GLY A 26 -13.05 6.77 -0.48
N PRO A 27 -13.86 7.18 -1.48
CA PRO A 27 -15.31 6.98 -1.45
C PRO A 27 -15.69 5.50 -1.31
N ASP A 28 -16.95 5.22 -1.01
CA ASP A 28 -17.46 3.84 -0.83
C ASP A 28 -16.99 2.88 -1.93
N GLY A 29 -16.23 1.86 -1.53
CA GLY A 29 -15.68 0.84 -2.43
C GLY A 29 -14.42 1.27 -3.20
N ALA A 30 -13.76 2.35 -2.80
CA ALA A 30 -12.52 2.85 -3.41
C ALA A 30 -11.46 3.21 -2.37
N ALA A 31 -10.19 3.14 -2.78
CA ALA A 31 -9.04 3.62 -2.04
C ALA A 31 -8.16 4.50 -2.94
N ILE A 32 -7.31 5.33 -2.33
CA ILE A 32 -6.32 6.13 -3.05
C ILE A 32 -4.94 5.76 -2.52
N ALA A 33 -4.04 5.35 -3.42
CA ALA A 33 -2.69 4.96 -3.05
C ALA A 33 -1.63 5.82 -3.75
N PHE A 34 -0.58 6.15 -3.00
CA PHE A 34 0.54 6.98 -3.43
C PHE A 34 1.87 6.25 -3.17
N LEU A 35 2.85 6.58 -4.00
CA LEU A 35 4.23 6.14 -3.86
C LEU A 35 5.16 7.28 -4.29
N ASP A 36 6.06 7.68 -3.39
CA ASP A 36 7.20 8.51 -3.75
C ASP A 36 8.31 7.62 -4.34
N VAL A 37 8.65 7.86 -5.60
CA VAL A 37 9.60 7.01 -6.33
C VAL A 37 11.04 7.33 -5.93
N ASP A 38 11.81 6.30 -5.59
CA ASP A 38 13.25 6.35 -5.35
C ASP A 38 13.96 5.16 -6.01
N ASP A 39 15.28 5.06 -5.84
CA ASP A 39 16.13 4.04 -6.47
C ASP A 39 15.70 2.59 -6.16
N ARG A 40 15.03 2.34 -5.03
CA ARG A 40 14.53 1.00 -4.65
C ARG A 40 13.38 0.54 -5.54
N HIS A 41 12.67 1.49 -6.17
CA HIS A 41 11.50 1.23 -6.99
C HIS A 41 11.84 1.07 -8.48
N LEU A 42 13.09 1.35 -8.87
CA LEU A 42 13.52 1.31 -10.25
C LEU A 42 13.92 -0.09 -10.71
N ASN A 43 13.69 -0.38 -11.98
CA ASN A 43 14.25 -1.53 -12.68
C ASN A 43 15.66 -1.19 -13.24
N PRO A 44 16.36 -2.16 -13.85
CA PRO A 44 17.70 -1.91 -14.42
C PRO A 44 17.78 -0.84 -15.53
N ASN A 45 16.64 -0.39 -16.07
CA ASN A 45 16.57 0.68 -17.05
C ASN A 45 16.38 2.07 -16.41
N GLY A 46 16.36 2.17 -15.07
CA GLY A 46 16.20 3.43 -14.35
C GLY A 46 14.78 4.00 -14.35
N ILE A 47 13.77 3.17 -14.64
CA ILE A 47 12.34 3.55 -14.55
C ILE A 47 11.63 2.65 -13.52
N VAL A 48 10.46 3.08 -13.03
CA VAL A 48 9.69 2.29 -12.06
C VAL A 48 9.46 0.87 -12.58
N HIS A 49 9.79 -0.13 -11.76
CA HIS A 49 9.56 -1.53 -12.09
C HIS A 49 8.06 -1.80 -12.18
N GLY A 50 7.59 -2.45 -13.26
CA GLY A 50 6.15 -2.71 -13.45
C GLY A 50 5.51 -3.49 -12.30
N GLY A 51 6.27 -4.38 -11.67
CA GLY A 51 5.86 -5.09 -10.45
C GLY A 51 5.55 -4.16 -9.26
N VAL A 52 6.27 -3.04 -9.10
CA VAL A 52 5.97 -2.07 -8.02
C VAL A 52 4.62 -1.39 -8.28
N VAL A 53 4.36 -1.01 -9.53
CA VAL A 53 3.06 -0.43 -9.92
C VAL A 53 1.93 -1.43 -9.73
N PHE A 54 2.14 -2.69 -10.13
CA PHE A 54 1.17 -3.77 -9.91
C PHE A 54 0.88 -3.94 -8.42
N THR A 55 1.91 -4.02 -7.58
CA THR A 55 1.75 -4.21 -6.14
C THR A 55 1.07 -3.01 -5.47
N LEU A 56 1.32 -1.77 -5.92
CA LEU A 56 0.61 -0.58 -5.43
C LEU A 56 -0.90 -0.70 -5.68
N ALA A 57 -1.29 -1.07 -6.90
CA ALA A 57 -2.70 -1.25 -7.25
C ALA A 57 -3.33 -2.41 -6.48
N ASP A 58 -2.66 -3.55 -6.41
CA ASP A 58 -3.12 -4.73 -5.65
C ASP A 58 -3.33 -4.40 -4.16
N THR A 59 -2.37 -3.70 -3.54
CA THR A 59 -2.45 -3.29 -2.14
C THR A 59 -3.60 -2.30 -1.90
N ALA A 60 -3.93 -1.45 -2.88
CA ALA A 60 -5.04 -0.50 -2.77
C ALA A 60 -6.42 -1.16 -2.97
N MET A 61 -6.48 -2.31 -3.66
CA MET A 61 -7.73 -3.02 -3.96
C MET A 61 -8.16 -3.99 -2.86
N GLY A 62 -7.24 -4.42 -1.99
CA GLY A 62 -7.50 -5.36 -0.89
C GLY A 62 -8.28 -4.74 0.25
#